data_AF-A0A936F4S7-F1
#
_entry.id   AF-A0A936F4S7-F1
#
_cell.length_a   1.000
_cell.length_b   1.000
_cell.length_c   1.000
_cell.angle_alpha   90.00
_cell.angle_beta   90.00
_cell.angle_gamma   90.00
#
_symmetry.space_group_name_H-M   'P 1'
#
loop_
_entity.id
_entity.type
_entity.pdbx_description
1 polymer ?
#
loop_
_entity_poly.entity_id
_entity_poly.type
_entity_poly.pdbx_seq_one_letter_code
_entity_poly.pdbx_strand_id
1 'polypeptide(L)'
;MIKASADQQLPGVEALSGAMHWWDRNTQRGFFIHGGHWLAKPASPPGLEYSKLFGRSSNQELLTGSRNIDLKPDDHVFLRPDQSEALFLQFGDIAVYDGGEIAGAWPTLPVSA
;
A
#
# COMPACT_ATOMS: atom_id res chain seq x y z
N MET A 1 3.92 -7.76 -6.37
CA MET A 1 2.72 -8.30 -7.04
C MET A 1 1.51 -7.89 -6.22
N ILE A 2 0.55 -7.18 -6.81
CA ILE A 2 -0.66 -6.76 -6.10
C ILE A 2 -1.77 -7.76 -6.43
N LYS A 3 -2.55 -8.16 -5.43
CA LYS A 3 -3.82 -8.88 -5.62
C LYS A 3 -4.98 -7.94 -5.31
N ALA A 4 -5.79 -7.64 -6.31
CA ALA A 4 -6.95 -6.75 -6.16
C ALA A 4 -8.24 -7.57 -6.03
N SER A 5 -9.10 -7.21 -5.07
CA SER A 5 -10.47 -7.71 -4.97
C SER A 5 -11.47 -6.61 -5.36
N ALA A 6 -12.48 -6.98 -6.14
CA ALA A 6 -13.47 -6.04 -6.68
C ALA A 6 -14.49 -5.59 -5.63
N ASP A 7 -14.88 -6.48 -4.72
CA ASP A 7 -15.77 -6.20 -3.59
C ASP A 7 -15.17 -6.84 -2.34
N GLN A 8 -14.75 -6.02 -1.39
CA GLN A 8 -14.27 -6.53 -0.12
C GLN A 8 -15.47 -6.90 0.75
N GLN A 9 -15.90 -8.17 0.67
CA GLN A 9 -16.85 -8.72 1.62
C GLN A 9 -16.22 -8.67 3.02
N LEU A 10 -16.79 -7.85 3.89
CA LEU A 10 -16.38 -7.76 5.29
C LEU A 10 -16.90 -9.01 6.02
N PRO A 11 -16.02 -9.90 6.51
CA PRO A 11 -16.47 -11.14 7.14
C PRO A 11 -17.35 -10.85 8.36
N GLY A 12 -18.56 -11.42 8.39
CA GLY A 12 -19.46 -11.35 9.55
C GLY A 12 -20.48 -10.19 9.54
N VAL A 13 -20.51 -9.37 8.48
CA VAL A 13 -21.49 -8.28 8.30
C VAL A 13 -21.86 -8.10 6.82
N GLU A 14 -21.96 -9.21 6.06
CA GLU A 14 -22.25 -9.15 4.63
C GLU A 14 -23.54 -8.37 4.33
N ALA A 15 -24.57 -8.48 5.18
CA ALA A 15 -25.84 -7.76 5.07
C ALA A 15 -25.75 -6.25 5.38
N LEU A 16 -24.72 -5.80 6.10
CA LEU A 16 -24.52 -4.39 6.51
C LEU A 16 -23.42 -3.68 5.70
N SER A 17 -22.75 -4.41 4.80
CA SER A 17 -21.68 -3.90 3.92
C SER A 17 -22.10 -2.64 3.16
N GLY A 18 -23.32 -2.60 2.59
CA GLY A 18 -23.84 -1.45 1.86
C GLY A 18 -23.94 -0.16 2.68
N ALA A 19 -24.36 -0.25 3.95
CA ALA A 19 -24.44 0.92 4.84
C ALA A 19 -23.04 1.41 5.25
N MET A 20 -22.10 0.48 5.50
CA MET A 20 -20.71 0.83 5.77
C MET A 20 -20.01 1.45 4.55
N HIS A 21 -20.23 0.93 3.35
CA HIS A 21 -19.70 1.50 2.11
C HIS A 21 -20.23 2.90 1.80
N TRP A 22 -21.44 3.23 2.27
CA TRP A 22 -21.99 4.58 2.17
C TRP A 22 -21.35 5.53 3.19
N TRP A 23 -21.11 5.05 4.42
CA TRP A 23 -20.49 5.84 5.49
C TRP A 23 -18.98 6.06 5.29
N ASP A 24 -18.23 5.01 4.95
CA ASP A 24 -16.80 5.05 4.65
C ASP A 24 -16.53 4.43 3.27
N ARG A 25 -16.31 5.30 2.28
CA ARG A 25 -16.04 4.85 0.90
C ARG A 25 -14.76 4.03 0.79
N ASN A 26 -13.81 4.15 1.72
CA ASN A 26 -12.59 3.36 1.66
C ASN A 26 -12.82 1.88 1.96
N THR A 27 -13.98 1.49 2.47
CA THR A 27 -14.31 0.08 2.69
C THR A 27 -14.71 -0.66 1.41
N GLN A 28 -14.88 0.03 0.29
CA GLN A 28 -15.49 -0.51 -0.93
C GLN A 28 -14.58 -1.49 -1.70
N ARG A 29 -13.28 -1.24 -1.73
CA ARG A 29 -12.30 -2.08 -2.43
C ARG A 29 -11.15 -2.47 -1.53
N GLY A 30 -10.61 -3.66 -1.82
CA GLY A 30 -9.47 -4.26 -1.12
C GLY A 30 -8.32 -4.58 -2.06
N PHE A 31 -7.11 -4.22 -1.66
CA PHE A 31 -5.88 -4.46 -2.40
C PHE A 31 -4.83 -5.07 -1.48
N PHE A 32 -4.53 -6.35 -1.69
CA PHE A 32 -3.47 -7.03 -0.95
C PHE A 32 -2.13 -6.75 -1.60
N ILE A 33 -1.17 -6.31 -0.77
CA ILE A 33 0.23 -6.15 -1.14
C ILE A 33 1.07 -7.23 -0.46
N HIS A 34 2.14 -7.66 -1.13
CA HIS A 34 3.15 -8.54 -0.55
C HIS A 34 4.22 -7.74 0.19
N GLY A 35 4.70 -8.29 1.30
CA GLY A 35 5.46 -7.54 2.30
C GLY A 35 4.54 -6.62 3.12
N GLY A 36 5.11 -5.93 4.10
CA GLY A 36 4.35 -5.01 4.92
C GLY A 36 5.00 -4.63 6.23
N HIS A 37 4.22 -3.97 7.08
CA HIS A 37 4.70 -3.34 8.31
C HIS A 37 5.80 -2.30 8.06
N TRP A 38 5.86 -1.76 6.84
CA TRP A 38 6.75 -0.66 6.52
C TRP A 38 6.33 0.57 7.33
N LEU A 39 7.31 1.32 7.82
CA LEU A 39 7.11 2.64 8.42
C LEU A 39 6.89 3.67 7.29
N ALA A 40 5.81 3.47 6.54
CA ALA A 40 5.48 4.19 5.33
C ALA A 40 3.96 4.21 5.12
N LYS A 41 3.46 5.22 4.40
CA LYS A 41 2.04 5.39 4.07
C LYS A 41 1.81 5.28 2.57
N PRO A 42 0.68 4.72 2.11
CA PRO A 42 0.33 4.76 0.70
C PRO A 42 0.25 6.21 0.19
N ALA A 43 0.87 6.47 -0.95
CA ALA A 43 0.95 7.78 -1.58
C ALA A 43 0.35 7.79 -2.99
N SER A 44 0.51 6.70 -3.74
CA SER A 44 -0.07 6.58 -5.08
C SER A 44 -0.57 5.15 -5.36
N PRO A 45 -1.77 4.98 -5.95
CA PRO A 45 -2.74 6.02 -6.26
C PRO A 45 -3.31 6.69 -5.00
N PRO A 46 -3.76 7.97 -5.10
CA PRO A 46 -4.30 8.70 -3.96
C PRO A 46 -5.60 8.06 -3.46
N GLY A 47 -5.84 8.16 -2.15
CA GLY A 47 -7.05 7.66 -1.49
C GLY A 47 -6.97 6.21 -0.98
N LEU A 48 -5.80 5.57 -1.11
CA LEU A 48 -5.53 4.31 -0.42
C LEU A 48 -5.24 4.54 1.06
N GLU A 49 -5.71 3.63 1.91
CA GLU A 49 -5.43 3.58 3.34
C GLU A 49 -5.08 2.15 3.76
N TYR A 50 -4.34 1.97 4.85
CA TYR A 50 -4.26 0.65 5.48
C TYR A 50 -5.61 0.28 6.08
N SER A 51 -5.98 -0.99 5.97
CA SER A 51 -7.22 -1.51 6.55
C SER A 51 -7.30 -1.20 8.05
N LYS A 52 -8.44 -0.63 8.47
CA LYS A 52 -8.75 -0.40 9.89
C LYS A 52 -9.30 -1.66 10.57
N LEU A 53 -9.74 -2.64 9.78
CA LEU A 53 -10.39 -3.87 10.25
C LEU A 53 -9.43 -5.06 10.31
N PHE A 54 -8.42 -5.07 9.44
CA PHE A 54 -7.39 -6.09 9.39
C PHE A 54 -6.09 -5.48 9.93
N GLY A 55 -5.47 -6.16 10.90
CA GLY A 55 -4.20 -5.71 11.48
C GLY A 55 -3.06 -5.66 10.45
N ARG A 56 -2.03 -4.89 10.78
CA ARG A 56 -0.80 -4.80 9.99
C ARG A 56 0.01 -6.11 10.09
N SER A 57 0.63 -6.53 8.99
CA SER A 57 1.43 -7.75 8.91
C SER A 57 2.68 -7.54 8.06
N SER A 58 3.79 -8.18 8.42
CA SER A 58 5.06 -8.07 7.68
C SER A 58 5.07 -8.89 6.38
N ASN A 59 4.21 -9.89 6.26
CA ASN A 59 4.17 -10.77 5.09
C ASN A 59 3.22 -10.26 4.00
N GLN A 60 2.03 -9.78 4.39
CA GLN A 60 1.02 -9.26 3.48
C GLN A 60 0.18 -8.21 4.21
N GLU A 61 -0.07 -7.07 3.57
CA GLU A 61 -0.99 -6.05 4.09
C GLU A 61 -2.18 -5.84 3.17
N LEU A 62 -3.29 -5.41 3.79
CA LEU A 62 -4.49 -5.02 3.08
C LEU A 62 -4.59 -3.50 3.04
N LEU A 63 -4.51 -2.95 1.83
CA LEU A 63 -4.90 -1.58 1.54
C LEU A 63 -6.37 -1.55 1.16
N THR A 64 -7.05 -0.49 1.55
CA THR A 64 -8.47 -0.27 1.28
C THR A 64 -8.66 1.05 0.57
N GLY A 65 -9.70 1.15 -0.26
CA GLY A 65 -9.98 2.37 -1.01
C GLY A 65 -11.36 2.36 -1.65
N SER A 66 -11.73 3.49 -2.24
CA SER A 66 -13.01 3.63 -2.93
C SER A 66 -13.04 2.94 -4.30
N ARG A 67 -14.25 2.79 -4.87
CA ARG A 67 -14.44 2.26 -6.23
C ARG A 67 -13.79 3.11 -7.33
N ASN A 68 -13.39 4.34 -7.04
CA ASN A 68 -12.73 5.23 -8.00
C ASN A 68 -11.26 4.87 -8.24
N ILE A 69 -10.66 4.06 -7.38
CA ILE A 69 -9.27 3.60 -7.53
C ILE A 69 -9.29 2.40 -8.46
N ASP A 70 -8.81 2.53 -9.70
CA ASP A 70 -8.78 1.46 -10.71
C ASP A 70 -7.47 0.66 -10.68
N LEU A 71 -7.08 0.14 -9.51
CA LEU A 71 -5.96 -0.80 -9.40
C LEU A 71 -6.39 -2.20 -9.83
N LYS A 72 -5.55 -2.83 -10.64
CA LYS A 72 -5.68 -4.20 -11.14
C LYS A 72 -4.60 -5.09 -10.51
N PRO A 73 -4.75 -6.42 -10.57
CA PRO A 73 -3.67 -7.31 -10.24
C PRO A 73 -2.40 -6.94 -11.01
N ASP A 74 -1.25 -7.07 -10.37
CA ASP A 74 0.08 -6.74 -10.91
C ASP A 74 0.40 -5.26 -11.13
N ASP A 75 -0.53 -4.34 -10.84
CA ASP A 75 -0.21 -2.92 -10.76
C ASP A 75 0.73 -2.61 -9.58
N HIS A 76 1.17 -1.34 -9.51
CA HIS A 76 2.07 -0.84 -8.48
C HIS A 76 1.37 0.15 -7.56
N VAL A 77 1.73 0.09 -6.29
CA VAL A 77 1.41 1.08 -5.26
C VAL A 77 2.71 1.68 -4.77
N PHE A 78 2.75 3.00 -4.65
CA PHE A 78 3.90 3.70 -4.12
C PHE A 78 3.61 4.11 -2.68
N LEU A 79 4.55 3.79 -1.79
CA LEU A 79 4.52 4.17 -0.39
C LEU A 79 5.50 5.32 -0.15
N ARG A 80 5.12 6.26 0.71
CA ARG A 80 5.98 7.32 1.22
C ARG A 80 6.49 6.91 2.60
N PRO A 81 7.80 6.74 2.80
CA PRO A 81 8.38 6.51 4.12
C PRO A 81 7.98 7.63 5.12
N ASP A 82 7.59 7.24 6.33
CA ASP A 82 7.42 8.18 7.46
C ASP A 82 8.78 8.51 8.10
N GLN A 83 9.74 7.57 8.06
CA GLN A 83 11.12 7.75 8.52
C GLN A 83 12.08 7.13 7.50
N SER A 84 12.84 7.97 6.79
CA SER A 84 13.75 7.53 5.72
C SER A 84 14.88 6.65 6.23
N GLU A 85 15.48 7.00 7.36
CA GLU A 85 16.70 6.42 7.90
C GLU A 85 16.47 4.97 8.33
N ALA A 86 15.33 4.67 8.96
CA ALA A 86 14.98 3.31 9.37
C ALA A 86 14.65 2.41 8.17
N LEU A 87 14.09 2.96 7.07
CA LEU A 87 13.81 2.18 5.87
C LEU A 87 15.06 1.99 5.02
N PHE A 88 15.86 3.02 4.75
CA PHE A 88 16.99 2.93 3.81
C PHE A 88 18.04 1.89 4.20
N LEU A 89 18.20 1.62 5.50
CA LEU A 89 19.10 0.54 5.96
C LEU A 89 18.60 -0.88 5.61
N GLN A 90 17.32 -1.02 5.23
CA GLN A 90 16.70 -2.29 4.85
C GLN A 90 16.71 -2.52 3.32
N PHE A 91 17.10 -1.52 2.54
CA PHE A 91 17.14 -1.58 1.08
C PHE A 91 18.56 -1.32 0.55
N GLY A 92 18.81 -1.75 -0.70
CA GLY A 92 20.04 -1.40 -1.41
C GLY A 92 20.01 0.04 -1.92
N ASP A 93 20.80 0.31 -2.96
CA ASP A 93 20.89 1.63 -3.57
C ASP A 93 19.51 2.20 -3.97
N ILE A 94 19.35 3.51 -3.79
CA ILE A 94 18.16 4.27 -4.15
C ILE A 94 18.15 4.46 -5.66
N ALA A 95 17.13 3.95 -6.34
CA ALA A 95 16.92 4.21 -7.75
C ALA A 95 16.35 5.62 -7.98
N VAL A 96 17.01 6.41 -8.83
CA VAL A 96 16.56 7.75 -9.23
C VAL A 96 15.67 7.63 -10.46
N TYR A 97 14.41 8.04 -10.34
CA TYR A 97 13.45 8.04 -11.45
C TYR A 97 13.27 9.46 -11.99
N ASP A 98 13.56 9.65 -13.27
CA ASP A 98 13.40 10.92 -13.98
C ASP A 98 12.96 10.66 -15.42
N GLY A 99 12.12 11.52 -15.98
CA GLY A 99 11.72 11.45 -17.40
C GLY A 99 11.05 10.16 -17.86
N GLY A 100 10.61 9.27 -16.96
CA GLY A 100 10.02 7.97 -17.32
C GLY A 100 10.98 6.78 -17.16
N GLU A 101 12.22 7.01 -16.75
CA GLU A 101 13.27 6.00 -16.67
C GLU A 101 14.05 6.05 -15.36
N ILE A 102 14.80 4.98 -15.07
CA ILE A 102 15.76 4.98 -13.97
C ILE A 102 17.04 5.63 -14.47
N ALA A 103 17.21 6.92 -14.15
CA ALA A 103 18.33 7.74 -14.60
C ALA A 103 19.63 7.46 -13.82
N GLY A 104 19.55 6.74 -12.69
CA GLY A 104 20.74 6.36 -11.91
C GLY A 104 20.40 5.64 -10.61
N ALA A 105 21.45 5.37 -9.84
CA ALA A 105 21.37 4.79 -8.50
C ALA A 105 22.25 5.59 -7.53
N TRP A 106 21.75 5.84 -6.32
CA TRP A 106 22.49 6.48 -5.24
C TRP A 106 22.70 5.51 -4.09
N PRO A 107 23.92 5.41 -3.52
CA PRO A 107 24.15 4.56 -2.37
C PRO A 107 23.31 5.02 -1.18
N THR A 108 22.78 4.06 -0.42
CA THR A 108 22.20 4.35 0.90
C THR A 108 23.31 4.59 1.94
N LEU A 109 22.92 5.16 3.09
CA LEU A 109 23.87 5.32 4.19
C LEU A 109 24.41 3.95 4.61
N PRO A 110 25.74 3.79 4.78
CA PRO A 110 26.30 2.53 5.22
C PRO A 110 25.74 2.19 6.61
N VAL A 111 25.45 0.90 6.83
CA VAL A 111 25.09 0.41 8.16
C VAL A 111 26.33 0.58 9.06
N SER A 112 26.33 1.60 9.93
CA SER A 112 27.34 1.71 10.98
C SER A 112 26.90 0.84 12.16
N ALA A 113 27.65 -0.22 12.43
CA ALA A 113 27.52 -1.02 13.64
C ALA A 113 28.18 -0.31 14.84
#